data_AF-A0A1L5F5C8-F1
#
_entry.id   AF-A0A1L5F5C8-F1
#
_cell.length_a   1.000
_cell.length_b   1.000
_cell.length_c   1.000
_cell.angle_alpha   90.00
_cell.angle_beta   90.00
_cell.angle_gamma   90.00
#
_symmetry.space_group_name_H-M   'P 1'
#
loop_
_entity.id
_entity.type
_entity.pdbx_description
1 polymer ?
#
loop_
_entity_poly.entity_id
_entity_poly.type
_entity_poly.pdbx_seq_one_letter_code
_entity_poly.pdbx_strand_id
1 'polypeptide(L)'
;MRRSERFEILEQRSIHKDGFVEEWPEIGLAAIESPNNPIPSVKVEDGKIIEMDGKSREEFDFIDIFLAEHSINVKNTEKAMAMDSLDIARMLVDINISRDEIMNIANSLTAAKLVEIISNLNVVEMMMALQKMKARRTPANQACVTNLRDNPVQIAADSAEGALRGFAEMETRAGMLRYTLFNAISVLIGSQVGRPGVLTQCLLEDATEIKLSMLGFASYVETISVYGTESAFVEGDDTPWSDSFLASAYTSRGFKMRFSSSIGSEVQMGYSEGKSMLYLEARCIMMAKGTGVQGLQNGLVNGVGISAAVPEGMRAILGRSLLIEMLGLEVVSGNEQVFTNSEIRKTSKAMLQFLPGVDFVSPGYNSTPSYDNMFTHSNWNAEDYDDWLILQRDLRIDGGLKPVKEEKVIAVRNKAARAIQALFKELGLPSITDEEVEAATYAHGSRDMPARNVEEDLKSIEKLLNKGITVLDIVKGLYSGGFADVAESTLNMFKQRLIGDYLHQSSIFDEQYNVISAINDRNDYMGPGTGYRVEAKKWDELKNVNFALEPHKI
;
A
#
# COMPACT_ATOMS: atom_id res chain seq x y z
N MET A 1 35.48 -9.43 33.88
CA MET A 1 36.11 -10.07 32.70
C MET A 1 36.53 -8.95 31.75
N ARG A 2 37.75 -8.95 31.19
CA ARG A 2 38.14 -7.92 30.21
C ARG A 2 37.37 -8.18 28.92
N ARG A 3 36.58 -7.22 28.46
CA ARG A 3 35.79 -7.33 27.23
C ARG A 3 36.62 -6.95 26.01
N SER A 4 36.19 -7.40 24.84
CA SER A 4 36.75 -6.96 23.56
C SER A 4 36.13 -5.63 23.16
N GLU A 5 36.95 -4.61 22.94
CA GLU A 5 36.50 -3.28 22.47
C GLU A 5 35.72 -3.38 21.15
N ARG A 6 36.05 -4.35 20.28
CA ARG A 6 35.28 -4.61 19.06
C ARG A 6 33.84 -5.01 19.35
N PHE A 7 33.61 -5.87 20.34
CA PHE A 7 32.25 -6.29 20.73
C PHE A 7 31.49 -5.15 21.39
N GLU A 8 32.16 -4.29 22.17
CA GLU A 8 31.56 -3.08 22.73
C GLU A 8 31.04 -2.14 21.63
N ILE A 9 31.80 -1.94 20.55
CA ILE A 9 31.35 -1.14 19.40
C ILE A 9 30.20 -1.83 18.66
N LEU A 10 30.27 -3.15 18.44
CA LEU A 10 29.22 -3.89 17.75
C LEU A 10 27.89 -3.82 18.51
N GLU A 11 27.90 -4.07 19.82
CA GLU A 11 26.71 -4.02 20.68
C GLU A 11 26.03 -2.63 20.71
N GLN A 12 26.76 -1.56 20.39
CA GLN A 12 26.22 -0.20 20.28
C GLN A 12 25.62 0.12 18.90
N ARG A 13 25.81 -0.74 17.89
CA ARG A 13 25.24 -0.54 16.55
C ARG A 13 23.71 -0.60 16.62
N SER A 14 23.04 0.22 15.82
CA SER A 14 21.58 0.35 15.87
C SER A 14 20.82 -0.95 15.61
N ILE A 15 21.38 -1.87 14.83
CA ILE A 15 20.84 -3.21 14.59
C ILE A 15 20.58 -4.01 15.86
N HIS A 16 21.35 -3.79 16.94
CA HIS A 16 21.15 -4.48 18.23
C HIS A 16 19.94 -3.97 19.03
N LYS A 17 19.26 -2.92 18.55
CA LYS A 17 17.99 -2.45 19.11
C LYS A 17 16.77 -3.12 18.48
N ASP A 18 16.97 -3.92 17.43
CA ASP A 18 15.90 -4.64 16.76
C ASP A 18 15.55 -5.91 17.53
N GLY A 19 14.29 -6.34 17.43
CA GLY A 19 13.84 -7.62 17.96
C GLY A 19 14.18 -8.75 17.00
N PHE A 20 15.09 -9.63 17.41
CA PHE A 20 15.35 -10.90 16.73
C PHE A 20 14.98 -12.05 17.65
N VAL A 21 14.35 -13.08 17.10
CA VAL A 21 13.92 -14.27 17.83
C VAL A 21 14.28 -15.52 17.04
N GLU A 22 14.46 -16.63 17.76
CA GLU A 22 14.51 -17.95 17.13
C GLU A 22 13.12 -18.32 16.58
N GLU A 23 13.07 -19.22 15.61
CA GLU A 23 11.80 -19.73 15.12
C GLU A 23 11.05 -20.46 16.23
N TRP A 24 9.72 -20.30 16.24
CA TRP A 24 8.82 -21.01 17.15
C TRP A 24 7.58 -21.47 16.37
N PRO A 25 7.70 -22.57 15.60
CA PRO A 25 6.65 -23.02 14.69
C PRO A 25 5.32 -23.35 15.37
N GLU A 26 5.32 -23.83 16.61
CA GLU A 26 4.10 -24.16 17.36
C GLU A 26 3.17 -22.96 17.56
N ILE A 27 3.71 -21.74 17.57
CA ILE A 27 2.93 -20.50 17.62
C ILE A 27 2.97 -19.71 16.31
N GLY A 28 3.46 -20.33 15.23
CA GLY A 28 3.51 -19.75 13.89
C GLY A 28 4.61 -18.72 13.66
N LEU A 29 5.58 -18.56 14.58
CA LEU A 29 6.79 -17.77 14.35
C LEU A 29 7.76 -18.52 13.43
N ALA A 30 7.37 -18.68 12.18
CA ALA A 30 8.16 -19.25 11.10
C ALA A 30 7.76 -18.54 9.79
N ALA A 31 8.74 -18.05 9.04
CA ALA A 31 8.46 -17.14 7.93
C ALA A 31 7.83 -17.83 6.73
N ILE A 32 8.44 -18.91 6.23
CA ILE A 32 8.05 -19.59 4.99
C ILE A 32 7.75 -21.07 5.27
N GLU A 33 8.74 -21.79 5.76
CA GLU A 33 8.61 -23.22 6.05
C GLU A 33 8.24 -23.43 7.50
N SER A 34 7.24 -24.29 7.74
CA SER A 34 6.89 -24.77 9.08
C SER A 34 6.60 -26.26 8.97
N PRO A 35 7.01 -27.09 9.94
CA PRO A 35 6.63 -28.50 10.00
C PRO A 35 5.12 -28.72 10.09
N ASN A 36 4.36 -27.68 10.45
CA ASN A 36 2.90 -27.72 10.57
C ASN A 36 2.18 -27.18 9.33
N ASN A 37 2.91 -26.68 8.32
CA ASN A 37 2.29 -26.34 7.04
C ASN A 37 1.69 -27.62 6.42
N PRO A 38 0.50 -27.53 5.81
CA PRO A 38 -0.05 -28.68 5.11
C PRO A 38 0.79 -29.05 3.88
N ILE A 39 0.77 -30.34 3.53
CA ILE A 39 1.32 -30.82 2.27
C ILE A 39 0.35 -30.43 1.15
N PRO A 40 0.82 -29.89 0.02
CA PRO A 40 -0.06 -29.53 -1.08
C PRO A 40 -0.85 -30.72 -1.61
N SER A 41 -2.18 -30.63 -1.58
CA SER A 41 -3.06 -31.65 -2.16
C SER A 41 -4.35 -31.01 -2.67
N VAL A 42 -4.98 -31.66 -3.65
CA VAL A 42 -6.33 -31.31 -4.09
C VAL A 42 -7.04 -32.56 -4.59
N LYS A 43 -8.35 -32.65 -4.35
CA LYS A 43 -9.21 -33.65 -4.98
C LYS A 43 -10.52 -33.02 -5.44
N VAL A 44 -10.92 -33.32 -6.67
CA VAL A 44 -12.16 -32.79 -7.25
C VAL A 44 -13.15 -33.93 -7.52
N GLU A 45 -14.39 -33.77 -7.04
CA GLU A 45 -15.51 -34.66 -7.36
C GLU A 45 -16.71 -33.81 -7.82
N ASP A 46 -17.34 -34.21 -8.93
CA ASP A 46 -18.49 -33.51 -9.52
C ASP A 46 -18.30 -31.99 -9.70
N GLY A 47 -17.08 -31.57 -10.06
CA GLY A 47 -16.72 -30.17 -10.27
C GLY A 47 -16.61 -29.35 -8.97
N LYS A 48 -16.48 -30.01 -7.81
CA LYS A 48 -16.26 -29.39 -6.50
C LYS A 48 -14.98 -29.92 -5.87
N ILE A 49 -14.24 -29.04 -5.22
CA ILE A 49 -13.09 -29.44 -4.40
C ILE A 49 -13.63 -30.09 -3.12
N ILE A 50 -13.25 -31.35 -2.92
CA ILE A 50 -13.63 -32.16 -1.75
C ILE A 50 -12.46 -32.44 -0.80
N GLU A 51 -11.22 -32.15 -1.23
CA GLU A 51 -10.01 -32.15 -0.41
C GLU A 51 -9.11 -31.01 -0.88
N MET A 52 -8.51 -30.28 0.06
CA MET A 52 -7.56 -29.20 -0.22
C MET A 52 -6.53 -29.14 0.90
N ASP A 53 -5.24 -29.15 0.53
CA ASP A 53 -4.10 -29.01 1.45
C ASP A 53 -4.21 -29.93 2.67
N GLY A 54 -4.50 -31.21 2.41
CA GLY A 54 -4.58 -32.27 3.42
C GLY A 54 -5.84 -32.25 4.29
N LYS A 55 -6.77 -31.32 4.08
CA LYS A 55 -8.07 -31.29 4.77
C LYS A 55 -9.18 -31.83 3.86
N SER A 56 -10.04 -32.67 4.42
CA SER A 56 -11.30 -33.05 3.76
C SER A 56 -12.31 -31.90 3.82
N ARG A 57 -13.28 -31.88 2.92
CA ARG A 57 -14.31 -30.83 2.87
C ARG A 57 -15.14 -30.73 4.15
N GLU A 58 -15.30 -31.84 4.88
CA GLU A 58 -15.97 -31.87 6.18
C GLU A 58 -15.17 -31.16 7.28
N GLU A 59 -13.85 -31.00 7.10
CA GLU A 59 -12.92 -30.31 8.00
C GLU A 59 -12.64 -28.87 7.56
N PHE A 60 -13.23 -28.43 6.45
CA PHE A 60 -13.05 -27.06 5.97
C PHE A 60 -13.64 -26.07 6.96
N ASP A 61 -12.80 -25.11 7.30
CA ASP A 61 -13.22 -23.88 7.95
C ASP A 61 -13.86 -22.92 6.91
N PHE A 62 -14.42 -21.79 7.35
CA PHE A 62 -15.10 -20.87 6.44
C PHE A 62 -14.16 -20.27 5.38
N ILE A 63 -12.85 -20.22 5.65
CA ILE A 63 -11.84 -19.76 4.69
C ILE A 63 -11.63 -20.86 3.66
N ASP A 64 -11.42 -22.10 4.10
CA ASP A 64 -11.25 -23.26 3.21
C ASP A 64 -12.45 -23.42 2.27
N ILE A 65 -13.67 -23.27 2.79
CA ILE A 65 -14.91 -23.28 1.97
C ILE A 65 -14.83 -22.16 0.92
N PHE A 66 -14.53 -20.93 1.33
CA PHE A 66 -14.46 -19.80 0.40
C PHE A 66 -13.38 -19.98 -0.67
N LEU A 67 -12.19 -20.47 -0.28
CA LEU A 67 -11.10 -20.72 -1.22
C LEU A 67 -11.48 -21.78 -2.25
N ALA A 68 -12.06 -22.89 -1.79
CA ALA A 68 -12.50 -24.00 -2.62
C ALA A 68 -13.61 -23.60 -3.61
N GLU A 69 -14.50 -22.68 -3.23
CA GLU A 69 -15.66 -22.28 -4.03
C GLU A 69 -15.40 -21.08 -4.95
N HIS A 70 -14.52 -20.16 -4.57
CA HIS A 70 -14.35 -18.87 -5.25
C HIS A 70 -12.92 -18.60 -5.73
N SER A 71 -11.91 -19.21 -5.10
CA SER A 71 -10.52 -18.78 -5.28
C SER A 71 -9.69 -19.68 -6.17
N ILE A 72 -10.13 -20.90 -6.47
CA ILE A 72 -9.37 -21.85 -7.30
C ILE A 72 -10.13 -22.16 -8.59
N ASN A 73 -9.43 -22.15 -9.73
CA ASN A 73 -9.97 -22.65 -10.99
C ASN A 73 -10.09 -24.19 -10.95
N VAL A 74 -11.24 -24.68 -10.48
CA VAL A 74 -11.52 -26.10 -10.29
C VAL A 74 -11.31 -26.94 -11.56
N LYS A 75 -11.52 -26.37 -12.76
CA LYS A 75 -11.39 -27.11 -14.02
C LYS A 75 -9.96 -27.57 -14.31
N ASN A 76 -8.97 -26.82 -13.83
CA ASN A 76 -7.55 -27.06 -14.13
C ASN A 76 -6.74 -27.46 -12.89
N THR A 77 -7.35 -27.46 -11.70
CA THR A 77 -6.63 -27.59 -10.42
C THR A 77 -5.85 -28.89 -10.30
N GLU A 78 -6.44 -30.06 -10.61
CA GLU A 78 -5.73 -31.34 -10.52
C GLU A 78 -4.52 -31.40 -11.47
N LYS A 79 -4.65 -30.85 -12.68
CA LYS A 79 -3.55 -30.79 -13.66
C LYS A 79 -2.44 -29.86 -13.18
N ALA A 80 -2.78 -28.67 -12.68
CA ALA A 80 -1.81 -27.68 -12.23
C ALA A 80 -1.08 -28.16 -10.95
N MET A 81 -1.83 -28.76 -10.01
CA MET A 81 -1.29 -29.32 -8.77
C MET A 81 -0.35 -30.50 -8.99
N ALA A 82 -0.53 -31.26 -10.09
CA ALA A 82 0.37 -32.34 -10.49
C ALA A 82 1.71 -31.85 -11.07
N MET A 83 1.85 -30.57 -11.40
CA MET A 83 3.14 -30.02 -11.82
C MET A 83 4.12 -29.96 -10.65
N ASP A 84 5.39 -30.19 -10.94
CA ASP A 84 6.45 -30.03 -9.96
C ASP A 84 6.62 -28.55 -9.59
N SER A 85 6.73 -28.25 -8.29
CA SER A 85 6.80 -26.86 -7.81
C SER A 85 8.09 -26.16 -8.24
N LEU A 86 9.20 -26.91 -8.37
CA LEU A 86 10.46 -26.37 -8.87
C LEU A 86 10.36 -26.07 -10.37
N ASP A 87 9.60 -26.84 -11.14
CA ASP A 87 9.33 -26.51 -12.54
C ASP A 87 8.51 -25.23 -12.68
N ILE A 88 7.49 -25.01 -11.84
CA ILE A 88 6.76 -23.74 -11.82
C ILE A 88 7.66 -22.58 -11.36
N ALA A 89 8.53 -22.81 -10.36
CA ALA A 89 9.53 -21.83 -9.93
C ALA A 89 10.50 -21.44 -11.05
N ARG A 90 10.92 -22.39 -11.90
CA ARG A 90 11.72 -22.11 -13.10
C ARG A 90 10.95 -21.29 -14.13
N MET A 91 9.67 -21.60 -14.35
CA MET A 91 8.81 -20.83 -15.26
C MET A 91 8.69 -19.36 -14.83
N LEU A 92 8.66 -19.08 -13.51
CA LEU A 92 8.61 -17.72 -12.97
C LEU A 92 9.80 -16.87 -13.41
N VAL A 93 10.99 -17.44 -13.55
CA VAL A 93 12.21 -16.70 -13.96
C VAL A 93 12.59 -16.88 -15.44
N ASP A 94 11.97 -17.82 -16.14
CA ASP A 94 12.19 -18.01 -17.57
C ASP A 94 11.57 -16.85 -18.36
N ILE A 95 12.40 -16.14 -19.11
CA ILE A 95 12.00 -15.00 -19.93
C ILE A 95 11.14 -15.38 -21.15
N ASN A 96 11.10 -16.67 -21.51
CA ASN A 96 10.31 -17.18 -22.62
C ASN A 96 8.89 -17.60 -22.21
N ILE A 97 8.61 -17.62 -20.91
CA ILE A 97 7.28 -17.91 -20.37
C ILE A 97 6.62 -16.59 -19.96
N SER A 98 5.46 -16.32 -20.55
CA SER A 98 4.72 -15.09 -20.31
C SER A 98 4.09 -15.04 -18.92
N ARG A 99 3.77 -13.82 -18.47
CA ARG A 99 2.96 -13.59 -17.26
C ARG A 99 1.64 -14.37 -17.29
N ASP A 100 0.96 -14.39 -18.43
CA ASP A 100 -0.35 -15.03 -18.57
C ASP A 100 -0.30 -16.54 -18.40
N GLU A 101 0.74 -17.19 -18.95
CA GLU A 101 0.95 -18.63 -18.78
C GLU A 101 1.11 -18.99 -17.31
N ILE A 102 1.90 -18.21 -16.55
CA ILE A 102 2.09 -18.40 -15.11
C ILE A 102 0.78 -18.17 -14.36
N MET A 103 0.06 -17.08 -14.65
CA MET A 103 -1.22 -16.79 -14.00
C MET A 103 -2.26 -17.89 -14.24
N ASN A 104 -2.32 -18.45 -15.45
CA ASN A 104 -3.24 -19.55 -15.77
C ASN A 104 -2.97 -20.79 -14.91
N ILE A 105 -1.70 -21.05 -14.59
CA ILE A 105 -1.30 -22.13 -13.67
C ILE A 105 -1.63 -21.72 -12.23
N ALA A 106 -1.12 -20.58 -11.76
CA ALA A 106 -1.23 -20.11 -10.38
C ALA A 106 -2.68 -20.02 -9.89
N ASN A 107 -3.60 -19.56 -10.75
CA ASN A 107 -5.04 -19.48 -10.45
C ASN A 107 -5.71 -20.84 -10.24
N SER A 108 -5.00 -21.94 -10.47
CA SER A 108 -5.47 -23.32 -10.30
C SER A 108 -4.78 -24.04 -9.13
N LEU A 109 -3.89 -23.36 -8.39
CA LEU A 109 -3.11 -23.93 -7.29
C LEU A 109 -3.76 -23.66 -5.92
N THR A 110 -3.40 -24.48 -4.94
CA THR A 110 -3.76 -24.29 -3.53
C THR A 110 -2.76 -23.39 -2.79
N ALA A 111 -3.11 -22.96 -1.58
CA ALA A 111 -2.26 -22.08 -0.77
C ALA A 111 -0.91 -22.74 -0.45
N ALA A 112 -0.92 -24.01 -0.04
CA ALA A 112 0.30 -24.74 0.25
C ALA A 112 1.20 -24.88 -0.98
N LYS A 113 0.62 -25.14 -2.16
CA LYS A 113 1.38 -25.28 -3.41
C LYS A 113 2.05 -23.98 -3.82
N LEU A 114 1.33 -22.86 -3.66
CA LEU A 114 1.87 -21.53 -3.91
C LEU A 114 3.08 -21.25 -3.02
N VAL A 115 3.00 -21.56 -1.72
CA VAL A 115 4.13 -21.41 -0.79
C VAL A 115 5.29 -22.33 -1.16
N GLU A 116 5.03 -23.59 -1.51
CA GLU A 116 6.07 -24.54 -1.92
C GLU A 116 6.88 -24.04 -3.14
N ILE A 117 6.23 -23.36 -4.09
CA ILE A 117 6.90 -22.71 -5.22
C ILE A 117 7.84 -21.60 -4.74
N ILE A 118 7.38 -20.74 -3.83
CA ILE A 118 8.19 -19.65 -3.25
C ILE A 118 9.39 -20.19 -2.49
N SER A 119 9.22 -21.31 -1.76
CA SER A 119 10.32 -22.00 -1.04
C SER A 119 11.48 -22.42 -1.95
N ASN A 120 11.23 -22.62 -3.25
CA ASN A 120 12.28 -22.98 -4.22
C ASN A 120 13.09 -21.78 -4.75
N LEU A 121 12.67 -20.55 -4.47
CA LEU A 121 13.27 -19.34 -5.03
C LEU A 121 14.13 -18.60 -4.00
N ASN A 122 15.30 -18.12 -4.40
CA ASN A 122 16.02 -17.09 -3.65
C ASN A 122 15.51 -15.68 -3.99
N VAL A 123 15.93 -14.66 -3.25
CA VAL A 123 15.42 -13.29 -3.43
C VAL A 123 15.73 -12.68 -4.80
N VAL A 124 16.83 -13.06 -5.45
CA VAL A 124 17.18 -12.56 -6.79
C VAL A 124 16.22 -13.13 -7.83
N GLU A 125 15.92 -14.42 -7.72
CA GLU A 125 14.94 -15.11 -8.56
C GLU A 125 13.53 -14.57 -8.32
N MET A 126 13.15 -14.31 -7.07
CA MET A 126 11.87 -13.67 -6.76
C MET A 126 11.77 -12.25 -7.34
N MET A 127 12.82 -11.43 -7.28
CA MET A 127 12.83 -10.11 -7.91
C MET A 127 12.71 -10.23 -9.44
N MET A 128 13.42 -11.19 -10.04
CA MET A 128 13.32 -11.48 -11.48
C MET A 128 11.90 -11.88 -11.89
N ALA A 129 11.25 -12.71 -11.08
CA ALA A 129 9.87 -13.10 -11.29
C ALA A 129 8.91 -11.92 -11.07
N LEU A 130 9.13 -11.11 -10.03
CA LEU A 130 8.25 -10.00 -9.65
C LEU A 130 8.17 -8.93 -10.75
N GLN A 131 9.30 -8.55 -11.39
CA GLN A 131 9.25 -7.60 -12.51
C GLN A 131 8.47 -8.13 -13.72
N LYS A 132 8.34 -9.46 -13.87
CA LYS A 132 7.53 -10.11 -14.90
C LYS A 132 6.07 -10.21 -14.49
N MET A 133 5.82 -10.57 -13.23
CA MET A 133 4.48 -10.81 -12.73
C MET A 133 3.72 -9.54 -12.42
N LYS A 134 4.40 -8.40 -12.16
CA LYS A 134 3.73 -7.13 -11.90
C LYS A 134 2.65 -6.80 -12.93
N ALA A 135 1.52 -6.29 -12.46
CA ALA A 135 0.35 -6.08 -13.29
C ALA A 135 0.48 -4.86 -14.20
N ARG A 136 0.68 -3.66 -13.62
CA ARG A 136 0.97 -2.45 -14.39
C ARG A 136 2.44 -2.40 -14.76
N ARG A 137 2.71 -2.02 -16.00
CA ARG A 137 4.05 -1.88 -16.55
C ARG A 137 4.82 -0.81 -15.78
N THR A 138 4.26 0.38 -15.70
CA THR A 138 4.88 1.52 -15.01
C THR A 138 4.71 1.39 -13.50
N PRO A 139 5.78 1.43 -12.70
CA PRO A 139 5.65 1.48 -11.25
C PRO A 139 5.06 2.82 -10.78
N ALA A 140 4.44 2.86 -9.61
CA ALA A 140 4.13 4.10 -8.91
C ALA A 140 4.49 3.99 -7.43
N ASN A 141 4.10 5.01 -6.68
CA ASN A 141 4.32 5.07 -5.25
C ASN A 141 3.13 5.73 -4.56
N GLN A 142 2.96 5.45 -3.27
CA GLN A 142 1.90 6.00 -2.42
C GLN A 142 2.54 6.59 -1.18
N ALA A 143 1.87 7.56 -0.55
CA ALA A 143 2.36 8.18 0.66
C ALA A 143 1.36 8.16 1.80
N CYS A 144 1.87 8.07 3.04
CA CYS A 144 1.12 8.48 4.22
C CYS A 144 1.30 9.99 4.41
N VAL A 145 0.21 10.71 4.68
CA VAL A 145 0.19 12.13 4.96
C VAL A 145 -0.56 12.38 6.26
N THR A 146 0.18 12.44 7.37
CA THR A 146 -0.40 12.70 8.70
C THR A 146 0.45 13.68 9.49
N ASN A 147 -0.10 14.18 10.58
CA ASN A 147 0.67 14.88 11.59
C ASN A 147 0.14 14.61 12.99
N LEU A 148 0.99 14.80 14.01
CA LEU A 148 0.67 14.46 15.39
C LEU A 148 -0.56 15.21 15.95
N ARG A 149 -0.93 16.34 15.34
CA ARG A 149 -1.98 17.24 15.83
C ARG A 149 -3.27 17.17 15.02
N ASP A 150 -3.37 16.27 14.04
CA ASP A 150 -4.47 16.23 13.08
C ASP A 150 -4.74 17.61 12.44
N ASN A 151 -3.67 18.39 12.22
CA ASN A 151 -3.78 19.77 11.74
C ASN A 151 -4.19 19.76 10.24
N PRO A 152 -5.38 20.26 9.88
CA PRO A 152 -5.89 20.19 8.50
C PRO A 152 -5.08 21.05 7.53
N VAL A 153 -4.46 22.13 8.01
CA VAL A 153 -3.65 23.04 7.18
C VAL A 153 -2.35 22.36 6.76
N GLN A 154 -1.71 21.68 7.72
CA GLN A 154 -0.49 20.92 7.47
C GLN A 154 -0.78 19.72 6.55
N ILE A 155 -1.84 18.94 6.79
CA ILE A 155 -2.20 17.80 5.91
C ILE A 155 -2.39 18.27 4.47
N ALA A 156 -3.08 19.40 4.25
CA ALA A 156 -3.27 19.96 2.92
C ALA A 156 -1.93 20.35 2.27
N ALA A 157 -1.03 21.01 3.00
CA ALA A 157 0.28 21.40 2.50
C ALA A 157 1.16 20.18 2.17
N ASP A 158 1.28 19.22 3.10
CA ASP A 158 2.09 18.01 2.93
C ASP A 158 1.56 17.14 1.78
N SER A 159 0.23 17.06 1.61
CA SER A 159 -0.38 16.33 0.48
C SER A 159 -0.07 17.00 -0.85
N ALA A 160 -0.05 18.33 -0.91
CA ALA A 160 0.31 19.04 -2.13
C ALA A 160 1.78 18.84 -2.50
N GLU A 161 2.68 18.85 -1.53
CA GLU A 161 4.08 18.53 -1.74
C GLU A 161 4.27 17.08 -2.21
N GLY A 162 3.68 16.10 -1.52
CA GLY A 162 3.81 14.70 -1.90
C GLY A 162 3.29 14.45 -3.34
N ALA A 163 2.18 15.07 -3.71
CA ALA A 163 1.58 14.91 -5.02
C ALA A 163 2.49 15.51 -6.10
N LEU A 164 3.10 16.67 -5.82
CA LEU A 164 4.12 17.28 -6.66
C LEU A 164 5.38 16.39 -6.80
N ARG A 165 5.78 15.69 -5.74
CA ARG A 165 6.93 14.77 -5.72
C ARG A 165 6.69 13.47 -6.49
N GLY A 166 5.45 13.10 -6.78
CA GLY A 166 5.12 12.01 -7.70
C GLY A 166 4.21 10.92 -7.17
N PHE A 167 3.85 10.94 -5.87
CA PHE A 167 2.93 9.96 -5.31
C PHE A 167 1.61 9.93 -6.09
N ALA A 168 1.17 8.73 -6.46
CA ALA A 168 -0.08 8.52 -7.21
C ALA A 168 -1.27 8.27 -6.29
N GLU A 169 -1.00 7.76 -5.11
CA GLU A 169 -1.96 7.55 -4.03
C GLU A 169 -1.45 8.19 -2.74
N MET A 170 -2.37 8.62 -1.89
CA MET A 170 -2.10 9.18 -0.58
C MET A 170 -3.10 8.64 0.44
N GLU A 171 -2.61 8.43 1.65
CA GLU A 171 -3.37 7.88 2.75
C GLU A 171 -3.19 8.79 3.97
N THR A 172 -4.28 9.08 4.68
CA THR A 172 -4.22 9.76 5.99
C THR A 172 -4.90 8.92 7.06
N ARG A 173 -4.55 9.17 8.31
CA ARG A 173 -5.24 8.65 9.50
C ARG A 173 -5.36 9.76 10.52
N ALA A 174 -6.42 9.71 11.31
CA ALA A 174 -6.58 10.62 12.44
C ALA A 174 -5.96 10.02 13.70
N GLY A 175 -5.15 10.81 14.40
CA GLY A 175 -4.71 10.50 15.76
C GLY A 175 -5.87 10.44 16.74
N MET A 176 -6.84 11.35 16.56
CA MET A 176 -8.13 11.28 17.22
C MET A 176 -9.22 10.96 16.20
N LEU A 177 -9.93 9.84 16.36
CA LEU A 177 -10.96 9.35 15.44
C LEU A 177 -11.98 10.43 14.99
N ARG A 178 -12.30 11.39 15.86
CA ARG A 178 -13.24 12.48 15.55
C ARG A 178 -12.70 13.51 14.55
N TYR A 179 -11.39 13.57 14.28
CA TYR A 179 -10.78 14.47 13.29
C TYR A 179 -10.86 13.97 11.86
N THR A 180 -11.19 12.70 11.67
CA THR A 180 -11.18 12.01 10.38
C THR A 180 -11.79 12.81 9.23
N LEU A 181 -12.94 13.46 9.43
CA LEU A 181 -13.57 14.24 8.36
C LEU A 181 -12.66 15.38 7.86
N PHE A 182 -12.01 16.10 8.77
CA PHE A 182 -11.07 17.16 8.40
C PHE A 182 -9.83 16.59 7.74
N ASN A 183 -9.26 15.50 8.26
CA ASN A 183 -8.08 14.88 7.64
C ASN A 183 -8.39 14.40 6.21
N ALA A 184 -9.54 13.74 6.01
CA ALA A 184 -10.01 13.27 4.70
C ALA A 184 -10.23 14.41 3.70
N ILE A 185 -10.86 15.51 4.14
CA ILE A 185 -11.03 16.72 3.30
C ILE A 185 -9.68 17.34 2.97
N SER A 186 -8.77 17.45 3.94
CA SER A 186 -7.46 18.08 3.76
C SER A 186 -6.56 17.30 2.82
N VAL A 187 -6.48 15.97 2.95
CA VAL A 187 -5.67 15.14 2.04
C VAL A 187 -6.23 15.21 0.61
N LEU A 188 -7.55 15.15 0.46
CA LEU A 188 -8.21 15.28 -0.83
C LEU A 188 -7.86 16.62 -1.49
N ILE A 189 -8.04 17.74 -0.79
CA ILE A 189 -7.78 19.06 -1.37
C ILE A 189 -6.30 19.25 -1.68
N GLY A 190 -5.42 18.93 -0.72
CA GLY A 190 -3.99 19.09 -0.89
C GLY A 190 -3.45 18.28 -2.06
N SER A 191 -3.86 17.01 -2.18
CA SER A 191 -3.47 16.16 -3.30
C SER A 191 -3.88 16.75 -4.65
N GLN A 192 -5.11 17.27 -4.77
CA GLN A 192 -5.61 17.88 -6.01
C GLN A 192 -4.97 19.23 -6.33
N VAL A 193 -4.39 19.91 -5.32
CA VAL A 193 -3.58 21.12 -5.54
C VAL A 193 -2.20 20.76 -6.08
N GLY A 194 -1.56 19.74 -5.51
CA GLY A 194 -0.21 19.34 -5.89
C GLY A 194 -0.15 18.67 -7.26
N ARG A 195 -1.05 17.71 -7.49
CA ARG A 195 -1.20 17.01 -8.78
C ARG A 195 -2.65 16.50 -8.95
N PRO A 196 -3.46 17.13 -9.81
CA PRO A 196 -4.77 16.62 -10.19
C PRO A 196 -4.69 15.13 -10.58
N GLY A 197 -5.64 14.32 -10.13
CA GLY A 197 -5.64 12.86 -10.39
C GLY A 197 -5.05 12.00 -9.27
N VAL A 198 -4.36 12.59 -8.28
CA VAL A 198 -3.88 11.80 -7.12
C VAL A 198 -5.07 11.25 -6.34
N LEU A 199 -5.00 9.96 -6.04
CA LEU A 199 -6.00 9.23 -5.29
C LEU A 199 -5.74 9.39 -3.79
N THR A 200 -6.78 9.63 -3.00
CA THR A 200 -6.72 9.75 -1.55
C THR A 200 -7.66 8.78 -0.84
N GLN A 201 -7.25 8.33 0.34
CA GLN A 201 -8.07 7.58 1.29
C GLN A 201 -7.88 8.11 2.73
N CYS A 202 -8.75 7.70 3.64
CA CYS A 202 -8.62 7.99 5.06
C CYS A 202 -8.96 6.77 5.90
N LEU A 203 -7.96 6.24 6.59
CA LEU A 203 -8.06 5.00 7.34
C LEU A 203 -9.03 5.09 8.53
N LEU A 204 -9.95 4.13 8.60
CA LEU A 204 -11.03 4.04 9.58
C LEU A 204 -11.48 2.59 9.81
N GLU A 205 -12.39 2.40 10.76
CA GLU A 205 -13.22 1.20 10.85
C GLU A 205 -14.20 1.14 9.67
N ASP A 206 -14.44 -0.07 9.15
CA ASP A 206 -15.07 -0.36 7.87
C ASP A 206 -16.44 0.30 7.66
N ALA A 207 -17.35 0.24 8.65
CA ALA A 207 -18.67 0.85 8.54
C ALA A 207 -18.60 2.39 8.51
N THR A 208 -17.66 2.96 9.26
CA THR A 208 -17.39 4.40 9.26
C THR A 208 -16.74 4.84 7.95
N GLU A 209 -15.81 4.03 7.44
CA GLU A 209 -15.07 4.28 6.20
C GLU A 209 -15.99 4.31 4.98
N ILE A 210 -16.87 3.32 4.85
CA ILE A 210 -17.79 3.27 3.71
C ILE A 210 -18.77 4.45 3.74
N LYS A 211 -19.20 4.88 4.94
CA LYS A 211 -20.06 6.05 5.09
C LYS A 211 -19.37 7.33 4.61
N LEU A 212 -18.12 7.58 5.01
CA LEU A 212 -17.38 8.76 4.54
C LEU A 212 -17.05 8.68 3.05
N SER A 213 -16.74 7.49 2.55
CA SER A 213 -16.52 7.23 1.14
C SER A 213 -17.76 7.54 0.31
N MET A 214 -18.95 7.13 0.77
CA MET A 214 -20.24 7.46 0.14
C MET A 214 -20.52 8.97 0.12
N LEU A 215 -20.07 9.72 1.13
CA LEU A 215 -20.20 11.18 1.17
C LEU A 215 -19.20 11.91 0.26
N GLY A 216 -18.20 11.21 -0.27
CA GLY A 216 -17.27 11.77 -1.25
C GLY A 216 -15.90 12.17 -0.69
N PHE A 217 -15.56 11.81 0.56
CA PHE A 217 -14.34 12.29 1.23
C PHE A 217 -13.10 11.41 1.04
N ALA A 218 -13.22 10.33 0.30
CA ALA A 218 -12.13 9.50 -0.18
C ALA A 218 -12.34 9.23 -1.67
N SER A 219 -11.32 8.73 -2.36
CA SER A 219 -11.39 8.35 -3.78
C SER A 219 -11.09 6.88 -4.01
N TYR A 220 -10.38 6.25 -3.08
CA TYR A 220 -10.21 4.81 -2.97
C TYR A 220 -10.15 4.41 -1.47
N VAL A 221 -10.20 3.09 -1.20
CA VAL A 221 -10.11 2.46 0.12
C VAL A 221 -9.17 1.28 0.01
N GLU A 222 -8.37 1.04 1.03
CA GLU A 222 -7.36 -0.02 1.01
C GLU A 222 -7.37 -0.91 2.25
N THR A 223 -7.84 -0.40 3.38
CA THR A 223 -7.61 -1.03 4.68
C THR A 223 -8.71 -1.97 5.14
N ILE A 224 -9.39 -2.61 4.18
CA ILE A 224 -10.33 -3.70 4.45
C ILE A 224 -9.52 -4.96 4.70
N SER A 225 -9.48 -5.39 5.95
CA SER A 225 -8.48 -6.32 6.45
C SER A 225 -8.92 -7.77 6.34
N VAL A 226 -8.09 -8.62 5.73
CA VAL A 226 -8.36 -10.04 5.56
C VAL A 226 -7.31 -10.89 6.26
N TYR A 227 -7.75 -12.03 6.83
CA TYR A 227 -6.93 -12.85 7.73
C TYR A 227 -6.89 -14.34 7.33
N GLY A 228 -5.80 -15.00 7.70
CA GLY A 228 -5.48 -16.36 7.28
C GLY A 228 -6.05 -17.47 8.16
N THR A 229 -6.73 -17.14 9.27
CA THR A 229 -7.41 -18.10 10.17
C THR A 229 -8.77 -17.58 10.60
N GLU A 230 -9.72 -18.48 10.89
CA GLU A 230 -11.08 -18.06 11.27
C GLU A 230 -11.07 -17.21 12.54
N SER A 231 -10.25 -17.57 13.52
CA SER A 231 -10.20 -16.86 14.81
C SER A 231 -9.67 -15.45 14.65
N ALA A 232 -8.63 -15.24 13.83
CA ALA A 232 -8.15 -13.91 13.51
C ALA A 232 -9.20 -13.11 12.74
N PHE A 233 -9.91 -13.75 11.80
CA PHE A 233 -10.97 -13.08 11.05
C PHE A 233 -12.11 -12.59 11.94
N VAL A 234 -12.58 -13.44 12.84
CA VAL A 234 -13.65 -13.11 13.80
C VAL A 234 -13.20 -12.01 14.76
N GLU A 235 -11.94 -12.01 15.21
CA GLU A 235 -11.41 -10.88 16.00
C GLU A 235 -11.27 -9.60 15.18
N GLY A 236 -11.01 -9.73 13.88
CA GLY A 236 -11.09 -8.65 12.90
C GLY A 236 -12.50 -8.12 12.63
N ASP A 237 -13.53 -8.69 13.26
CA ASP A 237 -14.96 -8.36 13.14
C ASP A 237 -15.59 -8.65 11.76
N ASP A 238 -14.98 -9.56 10.99
CA ASP A 238 -15.45 -9.89 9.64
C ASP A 238 -15.41 -11.40 9.32
N THR A 239 -15.85 -11.72 8.11
CA THR A 239 -15.79 -13.04 7.48
C THR A 239 -15.48 -12.85 5.99
N PRO A 240 -15.02 -13.89 5.26
CA PRO A 240 -14.83 -13.78 3.82
C PRO A 240 -16.06 -13.27 3.05
N TRP A 241 -17.28 -13.54 3.53
CA TRP A 241 -18.52 -13.07 2.90
C TRP A 241 -18.86 -11.62 3.24
N SER A 242 -18.64 -11.15 4.48
CA SER A 242 -18.88 -9.75 4.83
C SER A 242 -17.92 -8.84 4.08
N ASP A 243 -16.64 -9.20 4.00
CA ASP A 243 -15.64 -8.48 3.20
C ASP A 243 -15.96 -8.52 1.71
N SER A 244 -16.42 -9.66 1.19
CA SER A 244 -16.86 -9.76 -0.20
C SER A 244 -18.05 -8.85 -0.50
N PHE A 245 -18.99 -8.78 0.44
CA PHE A 245 -20.12 -7.87 0.34
C PHE A 245 -19.67 -6.41 0.42
N LEU A 246 -18.73 -6.08 1.31
CA LEU A 246 -18.19 -4.74 1.48
C LEU A 246 -17.42 -4.28 0.24
N ALA A 247 -16.57 -5.13 -0.34
CA ALA A 247 -15.90 -4.88 -1.62
C ALA A 247 -16.90 -4.59 -2.74
N SER A 248 -17.97 -5.38 -2.81
CA SER A 248 -19.07 -5.16 -3.77
C SER A 248 -19.83 -3.86 -3.47
N ALA A 249 -20.00 -3.50 -2.20
CA ALA A 249 -20.63 -2.26 -1.78
C ALA A 249 -19.82 -1.02 -2.21
N TYR A 250 -18.49 -1.04 -2.08
CA TYR A 250 -17.61 -0.01 -2.64
C TYR A 250 -17.70 0.05 -4.16
N THR A 251 -17.55 -1.09 -4.83
CA THR A 251 -17.57 -1.18 -6.30
C THR A 251 -18.90 -0.67 -6.88
N SER A 252 -20.04 -0.99 -6.24
CA SER A 252 -21.37 -0.48 -6.66
C SER A 252 -21.52 1.04 -6.54
N ARG A 253 -20.62 1.72 -5.82
CA ARG A 253 -20.56 3.19 -5.70
C ARG A 253 -19.46 3.78 -6.59
N GLY A 254 -18.94 2.97 -7.50
CA GLY A 254 -17.87 3.33 -8.41
C GLY A 254 -16.60 3.66 -7.65
N PHE A 255 -16.30 2.91 -6.59
CA PHE A 255 -15.20 3.24 -5.70
C PHE A 255 -14.05 2.23 -5.85
N LYS A 256 -12.85 2.71 -6.24
CA LYS A 256 -11.66 1.85 -6.28
C LYS A 256 -11.39 1.34 -4.87
N MET A 257 -11.12 0.07 -4.74
CA MET A 257 -10.76 -0.50 -3.46
C MET A 257 -9.81 -1.67 -3.63
N ARG A 258 -9.09 -1.96 -2.56
CA ARG A 258 -8.29 -3.16 -2.40
C ARG A 258 -8.41 -3.66 -0.97
N PHE A 259 -8.02 -4.92 -0.77
CA PHE A 259 -7.91 -5.49 0.57
C PHE A 259 -6.53 -5.20 1.17
N SER A 260 -6.40 -5.53 2.44
CA SER A 260 -5.20 -5.43 3.24
C SER A 260 -4.97 -6.73 4.01
N SER A 261 -3.78 -7.34 3.92
CA SER A 261 -3.39 -8.52 4.70
C SER A 261 -1.93 -8.41 5.09
N SER A 262 -1.51 -8.93 6.25
CA SER A 262 -0.16 -8.68 6.75
C SER A 262 0.53 -9.97 7.14
N ILE A 263 1.68 -10.25 6.54
CA ILE A 263 2.43 -11.47 6.86
C ILE A 263 2.86 -11.44 8.33
N GLY A 264 2.22 -12.27 9.16
CA GLY A 264 2.40 -12.31 10.61
C GLY A 264 1.24 -11.73 11.44
N SER A 265 0.14 -11.27 10.82
CA SER A 265 -1.04 -10.79 11.55
C SER A 265 -1.59 -11.83 12.52
N GLU A 266 -1.73 -13.07 12.08
CA GLU A 266 -2.31 -14.13 12.90
C GLU A 266 -1.41 -14.49 14.08
N VAL A 267 -0.09 -14.34 13.93
CA VAL A 267 0.85 -14.50 15.05
C VAL A 267 0.70 -13.34 16.05
N GLN A 268 0.56 -12.10 15.57
CA GLN A 268 0.32 -10.94 16.41
C GLN A 268 -0.95 -11.07 17.24
N MET A 269 -2.00 -11.62 16.62
CA MET A 269 -3.32 -11.83 17.21
C MET A 269 -3.38 -13.11 18.06
N GLY A 270 -2.38 -13.99 17.96
CA GLY A 270 -2.32 -15.24 18.74
C GLY A 270 -3.12 -16.40 18.15
N TYR A 271 -3.49 -16.32 16.87
CA TYR A 271 -4.35 -17.25 16.15
C TYR A 271 -3.70 -17.87 14.90
N SER A 272 -2.40 -18.16 14.94
CA SER A 272 -1.64 -18.69 13.79
C SER A 272 -1.87 -20.17 13.46
N GLU A 273 -2.54 -20.92 14.35
CA GLU A 273 -2.76 -22.36 14.20
C GLU A 273 -1.46 -23.17 13.94
N GLY A 274 -0.33 -22.65 14.44
CA GLY A 274 1.01 -23.21 14.26
C GLY A 274 1.54 -23.17 12.82
N LYS A 275 0.84 -22.51 11.89
CA LYS A 275 1.24 -22.41 10.48
C LYS A 275 2.30 -21.34 10.27
N SER A 276 3.09 -21.48 9.21
CA SER A 276 4.00 -20.41 8.79
C SER A 276 3.24 -19.15 8.39
N MET A 277 3.87 -17.99 8.56
CA MET A 277 3.27 -16.71 8.23
C MET A 277 2.96 -16.61 6.72
N LEU A 278 3.85 -17.11 5.84
CA LEU A 278 3.58 -17.06 4.39
C LEU A 278 2.43 -17.99 3.96
N TYR A 279 2.21 -19.12 4.63
CA TYR A 279 1.04 -19.98 4.33
C TYR A 279 -0.27 -19.28 4.68
N LEU A 280 -0.35 -18.67 5.87
CA LEU A 280 -1.54 -17.92 6.28
C LEU A 280 -1.78 -16.74 5.33
N GLU A 281 -0.71 -16.04 4.97
CA GLU A 281 -0.78 -14.96 3.99
C GLU A 281 -1.22 -15.46 2.60
N ALA A 282 -0.79 -16.64 2.15
CA ALA A 282 -1.27 -17.20 0.89
C ALA A 282 -2.80 -17.45 0.92
N ARG A 283 -3.37 -17.85 2.06
CA ARG A 283 -4.83 -17.95 2.24
C ARG A 283 -5.50 -16.58 2.11
N CYS A 284 -4.94 -15.54 2.73
CA CYS A 284 -5.41 -14.16 2.60
C CYS A 284 -5.45 -13.69 1.14
N ILE A 285 -4.34 -13.90 0.41
CA ILE A 285 -4.21 -13.48 -0.99
C ILE A 285 -5.21 -14.23 -1.88
N MET A 286 -5.35 -15.54 -1.68
CA MET A 286 -6.31 -16.33 -2.43
C MET A 286 -7.74 -15.86 -2.15
N MET A 287 -8.06 -15.49 -0.91
CA MET A 287 -9.38 -14.96 -0.57
C MET A 287 -9.63 -13.63 -1.28
N ALA A 288 -8.67 -12.69 -1.26
CA ALA A 288 -8.77 -11.45 -2.02
C ALA A 288 -9.06 -11.71 -3.52
N LYS A 289 -8.33 -12.67 -4.10
CA LYS A 289 -8.57 -13.13 -5.47
C LYS A 289 -9.97 -13.72 -5.66
N GLY A 290 -10.46 -14.53 -4.73
CA GLY A 290 -11.78 -15.15 -4.80
C GLY A 290 -12.93 -14.16 -4.68
N THR A 291 -12.75 -13.11 -3.88
CA THR A 291 -13.67 -11.98 -3.80
C THR A 291 -13.77 -11.21 -5.11
N GLY A 292 -12.69 -11.18 -5.89
CA GLY A 292 -12.58 -10.39 -7.11
C GLY A 292 -12.21 -8.94 -6.84
N VAL A 293 -11.57 -8.64 -5.70
CA VAL A 293 -10.93 -7.33 -5.51
C VAL A 293 -9.77 -7.18 -6.48
N GLN A 294 -9.42 -5.94 -6.82
CA GLN A 294 -8.44 -5.67 -7.87
C GLN A 294 -6.98 -5.69 -7.38
N GLY A 295 -6.76 -5.79 -6.06
CA GLY A 295 -5.47 -5.54 -5.44
C GLY A 295 -5.41 -5.92 -3.97
N LEU A 296 -4.19 -5.91 -3.44
CA LEU A 296 -3.91 -6.21 -2.04
C LEU A 296 -2.71 -5.40 -1.53
N GLN A 297 -2.91 -4.73 -0.39
CA GLN A 297 -1.89 -4.05 0.40
C GLN A 297 -1.40 -4.92 1.56
N ASN A 298 -0.20 -4.65 2.06
CA ASN A 298 0.22 -5.09 3.39
C ASN A 298 -0.61 -4.43 4.52
N GLY A 299 -1.29 -5.24 5.32
CA GLY A 299 -2.35 -4.80 6.21
C GLY A 299 -1.91 -4.05 7.46
N LEU A 300 -2.92 -3.51 8.16
CA LEU A 300 -2.78 -2.61 9.31
C LEU A 300 -2.05 -3.18 10.51
N VAL A 301 -2.22 -4.49 10.73
CA VAL A 301 -1.51 -5.21 11.78
C VAL A 301 -0.03 -5.20 11.42
N ASN A 302 0.85 -4.81 12.36
CA ASN A 302 2.30 -4.74 12.12
C ASN A 302 2.95 -6.13 12.09
N GLY A 303 2.57 -6.95 11.10
CA GLY A 303 3.19 -8.23 10.80
C GLY A 303 4.61 -8.08 10.27
N VAL A 304 5.00 -6.93 9.71
CA VAL A 304 6.37 -6.72 9.20
C VAL A 304 7.39 -6.85 10.32
N GLY A 305 7.14 -6.27 11.50
CA GLY A 305 8.01 -6.42 12.67
C GLY A 305 8.17 -7.87 13.11
N ILE A 306 7.09 -8.67 13.06
CA ILE A 306 7.07 -10.08 13.43
C ILE A 306 7.81 -10.93 12.41
N SER A 307 7.46 -10.78 11.13
CA SER A 307 8.13 -11.45 10.02
C SER A 307 9.62 -11.13 10.02
N ALA A 308 9.99 -9.86 10.19
CA ALA A 308 11.37 -9.44 10.24
C ALA A 308 12.14 -9.96 11.47
N ALA A 309 11.47 -10.41 12.54
CA ALA A 309 12.14 -10.89 13.74
C ALA A 309 12.72 -12.30 13.58
N VAL A 310 12.19 -13.11 12.65
CA VAL A 310 12.60 -14.49 12.41
C VAL A 310 13.51 -14.63 11.17
N PRO A 311 14.24 -15.76 11.03
CA PRO A 311 14.94 -16.12 9.80
C PRO A 311 14.03 -16.03 8.56
N GLU A 312 14.62 -15.65 7.42
CA GLU A 312 13.93 -15.55 6.12
C GLU A 312 12.72 -14.60 6.04
N GLY A 313 12.42 -13.82 7.09
CA GLY A 313 11.31 -12.87 7.10
C GLY A 313 11.25 -11.91 5.92
N MET A 314 12.40 -11.34 5.52
CA MET A 314 12.49 -10.44 4.37
C MET A 314 12.20 -11.16 3.05
N ARG A 315 12.64 -12.42 2.94
CA ARG A 315 12.37 -13.29 1.79
C ARG A 315 10.88 -13.61 1.73
N ALA A 316 10.24 -13.83 2.88
CA ALA A 316 8.79 -14.09 2.95
C ALA A 316 7.96 -12.86 2.55
N ILE A 317 8.35 -11.65 2.96
CA ILE A 317 7.72 -10.38 2.54
C ILE A 317 7.80 -10.20 1.01
N LEU A 318 8.94 -10.55 0.40
CA LEU A 318 9.06 -10.56 -1.07
C LEU A 318 8.22 -11.67 -1.70
N GLY A 319 8.23 -12.87 -1.12
CA GLY A 319 7.41 -14.01 -1.54
C GLY A 319 5.92 -13.67 -1.57
N ARG A 320 5.41 -13.00 -0.53
CA ARG A 320 4.05 -12.44 -0.48
C ARG A 320 3.76 -11.56 -1.70
N SER A 321 4.64 -10.60 -1.98
CA SER A 321 4.46 -9.68 -3.13
C SER A 321 4.38 -10.46 -4.45
N LEU A 322 5.21 -11.50 -4.60
CA LEU A 322 5.17 -12.35 -5.78
C LEU A 322 3.88 -13.19 -5.87
N LEU A 323 3.38 -13.72 -4.76
CA LEU A 323 2.12 -14.48 -4.73
C LEU A 323 0.91 -13.64 -5.16
N ILE A 324 0.83 -12.38 -4.71
CA ILE A 324 -0.23 -11.44 -5.10
C ILE A 324 -0.25 -11.26 -6.63
N GLU A 325 0.90 -11.00 -7.24
CA GLU A 325 1.01 -10.82 -8.69
C GLU A 325 0.79 -12.10 -9.48
N MET A 326 1.25 -13.24 -8.95
CA MET A 326 0.98 -14.57 -9.53
C MET A 326 -0.52 -14.85 -9.63
N LEU A 327 -1.29 -14.39 -8.65
CA LEU A 327 -2.74 -14.52 -8.61
C LEU A 327 -3.47 -13.36 -9.32
N GLY A 328 -2.73 -12.47 -9.97
CA GLY A 328 -3.32 -11.42 -10.81
C GLY A 328 -3.95 -10.28 -10.02
N LEU A 329 -3.42 -9.94 -8.85
CA LEU A 329 -3.84 -8.80 -8.04
C LEU A 329 -2.81 -7.66 -8.13
N GLU A 330 -3.25 -6.40 -8.04
CA GLU A 330 -2.37 -5.24 -7.84
C GLU A 330 -1.58 -5.38 -6.53
N VAL A 331 -0.26 -5.14 -6.57
CA VAL A 331 0.59 -5.12 -5.37
C VAL A 331 0.82 -3.72 -4.86
N VAL A 332 0.40 -3.55 -3.61
CA VAL A 332 0.83 -2.46 -2.77
C VAL A 332 1.80 -3.02 -1.73
N SER A 333 3.10 -2.81 -1.98
CA SER A 333 4.17 -3.60 -1.35
C SER A 333 4.41 -3.29 0.13
N GLY A 334 4.78 -4.25 0.96
CA GLY A 334 4.90 -4.06 2.43
C GLY A 334 6.02 -3.14 2.96
N ASN A 335 6.40 -2.06 2.25
CA ASN A 335 7.48 -1.13 2.59
C ASN A 335 7.07 0.06 3.47
N GLU A 336 5.84 0.07 3.97
CA GLU A 336 5.25 1.16 4.72
C GLU A 336 5.57 1.16 6.22
N GLN A 337 6.03 0.07 6.84
CA GLN A 337 6.20 -0.01 8.30
C GLN A 337 7.68 -0.08 8.74
N VAL A 338 8.01 0.63 9.83
CA VAL A 338 9.31 0.49 10.52
C VAL A 338 9.41 -0.87 11.20
N PHE A 339 10.57 -1.49 11.02
CA PHE A 339 10.91 -2.78 11.63
C PHE A 339 12.36 -2.82 12.15
N THR A 340 13.14 -1.77 11.90
CA THR A 340 14.58 -1.72 12.19
C THR A 340 15.04 -0.31 12.54
N ASN A 341 16.06 -0.23 13.38
CA ASN A 341 16.79 1.00 13.68
C ASN A 341 18.02 1.19 12.76
N SER A 342 18.25 0.28 11.80
CA SER A 342 19.42 0.29 10.93
C SER A 342 19.05 0.74 9.52
N GLU A 343 19.60 1.87 9.08
CA GLU A 343 19.46 2.35 7.69
C GLU A 343 19.87 1.30 6.65
N ILE A 344 20.90 0.49 6.95
CA ILE A 344 21.36 -0.60 6.07
C ILE A 344 20.24 -1.64 5.90
N ARG A 345 19.62 -2.06 7.00
CA ARG A 345 18.57 -3.08 6.99
C ARG A 345 17.26 -2.54 6.42
N LYS A 346 16.90 -1.30 6.74
CA LYS A 346 15.76 -0.58 6.16
C LYS A 346 15.87 -0.53 4.63
N THR A 347 17.05 -0.16 4.13
CA THR A 347 17.34 -0.08 2.70
C THR A 347 17.29 -1.46 2.06
N SER A 348 17.90 -2.48 2.67
CA SER A 348 17.95 -3.83 2.09
C SER A 348 16.55 -4.44 1.91
N LYS A 349 15.61 -4.19 2.83
CA LYS A 349 14.20 -4.58 2.67
C LYS A 349 13.58 -3.89 1.46
N ALA A 350 13.67 -2.56 1.39
CA ALA A 350 13.04 -1.77 0.33
C ALA A 350 13.53 -2.17 -1.07
N MET A 351 14.81 -2.52 -1.21
CA MET A 351 15.39 -2.97 -2.48
C MET A 351 14.68 -4.19 -3.08
N LEU A 352 14.05 -5.03 -2.28
CA LEU A 352 13.36 -6.24 -2.77
C LEU A 352 12.17 -5.92 -3.68
N GLN A 353 11.50 -4.77 -3.50
CA GLN A 353 10.40 -4.33 -4.37
C GLN A 353 10.77 -3.11 -5.20
N PHE A 354 11.70 -2.28 -4.72
CA PHE A 354 12.22 -1.12 -5.46
C PHE A 354 12.94 -1.54 -6.74
N LEU A 355 13.81 -2.55 -6.67
CA LEU A 355 14.61 -2.98 -7.83
C LEU A 355 13.78 -3.54 -8.99
N PRO A 356 12.87 -4.52 -8.78
CA PRO A 356 12.02 -5.03 -9.86
C PRO A 356 10.91 -4.04 -10.28
N GLY A 357 10.54 -3.13 -9.37
CA GLY A 357 9.34 -2.32 -9.46
C GLY A 357 8.07 -3.15 -9.27
N VAL A 358 7.08 -2.55 -8.63
CA VAL A 358 5.72 -3.10 -8.39
C VAL A 358 4.71 -2.00 -8.67
N ASP A 359 3.41 -2.27 -8.58
CA ASP A 359 2.39 -1.25 -8.80
C ASP A 359 2.57 -0.06 -7.83
N PHE A 360 2.82 -0.34 -6.55
CA PHE A 360 3.21 0.68 -5.55
C PHE A 360 4.41 0.23 -4.70
N VAL A 361 5.54 0.90 -4.87
CA VAL A 361 6.85 0.51 -4.30
C VAL A 361 6.94 0.72 -2.79
N SER A 362 6.20 1.68 -2.24
CA SER A 362 6.14 1.96 -0.81
C SER A 362 4.80 2.61 -0.44
N PRO A 363 3.69 1.85 -0.29
CA PRO A 363 2.36 2.30 0.16
C PRO A 363 2.31 3.42 1.19
N GLY A 364 3.18 3.38 2.17
CA GLY A 364 3.22 4.37 3.23
C GLY A 364 4.61 4.93 3.35
N TYR A 365 5.21 5.35 2.24
CA TYR A 365 6.26 6.34 2.31
C TYR A 365 5.67 7.55 3.06
N ASN A 366 6.19 7.89 4.24
CA ASN A 366 5.62 9.01 4.98
C ASN A 366 6.05 10.32 4.30
N SER A 367 5.11 11.08 3.77
CA SER A 367 5.43 12.37 3.14
C SER A 367 5.72 13.47 4.16
N THR A 368 5.67 13.13 5.45
CA THR A 368 5.97 13.97 6.61
C THR A 368 7.16 13.38 7.38
N PRO A 369 7.78 14.10 8.33
CA PRO A 369 8.81 13.51 9.18
C PRO A 369 8.26 12.38 10.05
N SER A 370 9.14 11.46 10.45
CA SER A 370 8.75 10.26 11.21
C SER A 370 7.94 10.54 12.48
N TYR A 371 8.19 11.67 13.16
CA TYR A 371 7.48 12.06 14.38
C TYR A 371 6.02 12.50 14.15
N ASP A 372 5.64 12.75 12.90
CA ASP A 372 4.29 13.14 12.48
C ASP A 372 3.48 11.97 11.91
N ASN A 373 4.10 10.79 11.80
CA ASN A 373 3.41 9.62 11.29
C ASN A 373 2.46 9.04 12.34
N MET A 374 1.17 9.00 12.01
CA MET A 374 0.12 8.40 12.85
C MET A 374 -0.11 6.90 12.56
N PHE A 375 0.60 6.34 11.58
CA PHE A 375 0.63 4.92 11.22
C PHE A 375 1.87 4.21 11.82
N THR A 376 2.03 4.21 13.15
CA THR A 376 3.04 3.40 13.88
C THR A 376 4.48 3.37 13.32
N HIS A 377 4.90 4.45 12.63
CA HIS A 377 6.15 4.70 11.92
C HIS A 377 6.30 4.04 10.54
N SER A 378 6.85 4.82 9.58
CA SER A 378 7.11 4.37 8.21
C SER A 378 8.56 4.05 7.94
N ASN A 379 8.80 3.02 7.12
CA ASN A 379 10.16 2.64 6.75
C ASN A 379 10.90 3.79 6.05
N TRP A 380 10.20 4.61 5.26
CA TRP A 380 10.72 5.81 4.60
C TRP A 380 9.89 7.03 5.00
N ASN A 381 10.54 8.19 5.12
CA ASN A 381 9.86 9.43 5.49
C ASN A 381 10.39 10.64 4.69
N ALA A 382 9.85 11.84 4.97
CA ALA A 382 10.21 13.06 4.24
C ALA A 382 11.72 13.38 4.26
N GLU A 383 12.42 12.99 5.33
CA GLU A 383 13.87 13.21 5.45
C GLU A 383 14.68 12.31 4.50
N ASP A 384 14.08 11.24 3.97
CA ASP A 384 14.74 10.29 3.07
C ASP A 384 14.53 10.61 1.58
N TYR A 385 13.86 11.72 1.23
CA TYR A 385 13.50 12.00 -0.18
C TYR A 385 14.73 12.06 -1.08
N ASP A 386 15.79 12.72 -0.64
CA ASP A 386 17.00 12.87 -1.45
C ASP A 386 17.73 11.54 -1.63
N ASP A 387 17.79 10.69 -0.60
CA ASP A 387 18.33 9.33 -0.70
C ASP A 387 17.52 8.48 -1.69
N TRP A 388 16.19 8.53 -1.64
CA TRP A 388 15.31 7.84 -2.59
C TRP A 388 15.56 8.30 -4.04
N LEU A 389 15.71 9.60 -4.26
CA LEU A 389 16.04 10.17 -5.57
C LEU A 389 17.42 9.74 -6.07
N ILE A 390 18.41 9.66 -5.19
CA ILE A 390 19.76 9.22 -5.54
C ILE A 390 19.79 7.72 -5.84
N LEU A 391 19.06 6.89 -5.10
CA LEU A 391 18.92 5.47 -5.42
C LEU A 391 18.30 5.25 -6.81
N GLN A 392 17.26 6.01 -7.17
CA GLN A 392 16.68 5.98 -8.52
C GLN A 392 17.70 6.36 -9.60
N ARG A 393 18.48 7.43 -9.35
CA ARG A 393 19.51 7.91 -10.26
C ARG A 393 20.64 6.90 -10.43
N ASP A 394 21.19 6.39 -9.33
CA ASP A 394 22.39 5.56 -9.36
C ASP A 394 22.13 4.19 -10.00
N LEU A 395 20.92 3.65 -9.80
CA LEU A 395 20.52 2.35 -10.33
C LEU A 395 19.77 2.45 -11.67
N ARG A 396 19.40 3.66 -12.10
CA ARG A 396 18.54 3.92 -13.26
C ARG A 396 17.20 3.17 -13.14
N ILE A 397 16.55 3.35 -12.00
CA ILE A 397 15.29 2.70 -11.63
C ILE A 397 14.24 3.77 -11.35
N ASP A 398 12.99 3.50 -11.71
CA ASP A 398 11.86 4.36 -11.37
C ASP A 398 11.20 3.86 -10.09
N GLY A 399 11.42 4.59 -9.01
CA GLY A 399 10.78 4.40 -7.70
C GLY A 399 9.54 5.28 -7.52
N GLY A 400 9.01 5.87 -8.60
CA GLY A 400 7.77 6.64 -8.59
C GLY A 400 7.88 8.07 -8.06
N LEU A 401 9.09 8.56 -7.75
CA LEU A 401 9.31 9.93 -7.25
C LEU A 401 10.25 10.73 -8.16
N LYS A 402 10.10 12.06 -8.17
CA LYS A 402 10.89 12.97 -8.98
C LYS A 402 11.51 14.10 -8.16
N PRO A 403 12.69 14.64 -8.57
CA PRO A 403 13.25 15.84 -7.95
C PRO A 403 12.31 17.04 -8.12
N VAL A 404 12.15 17.83 -7.05
CA VAL A 404 11.33 19.04 -7.03
C VAL A 404 12.14 20.21 -6.50
N LYS A 405 11.93 21.42 -7.02
CA LYS A 405 12.59 22.63 -6.51
C LYS A 405 11.85 23.18 -5.30
N GLU A 406 12.59 23.72 -4.34
CA GLU A 406 12.04 24.34 -3.14
C GLU A 406 11.01 25.42 -3.48
N GLU A 407 11.28 26.29 -4.47
CA GLU A 407 10.33 27.35 -4.84
C GLU A 407 8.97 26.81 -5.31
N LYS A 408 8.98 25.65 -5.98
CA LYS A 408 7.74 24.98 -6.41
C LYS A 408 7.03 24.33 -5.23
N VAL A 409 7.77 23.74 -4.30
CA VAL A 409 7.23 23.14 -3.08
C VAL A 409 6.54 24.21 -2.24
N ILE A 410 7.22 25.33 -1.95
CA ILE A 410 6.65 26.48 -1.23
C ILE A 410 5.35 26.93 -1.91
N ALA A 411 5.36 27.09 -3.24
CA ALA A 411 4.18 27.55 -3.97
C ALA A 411 2.97 26.60 -3.86
N VAL A 412 3.17 25.28 -4.00
CA VAL A 412 2.06 24.32 -3.91
C VAL A 412 1.55 24.15 -2.48
N ARG A 413 2.45 24.15 -1.49
CA ARG A 413 2.09 24.10 -0.06
C ARG A 413 1.26 25.32 0.33
N ASN A 414 1.71 26.52 -0.05
CA ASN A 414 0.97 27.76 0.20
C ASN A 414 -0.41 27.75 -0.46
N LYS A 415 -0.49 27.35 -1.73
CA LYS A 415 -1.77 27.26 -2.44
C LYS A 415 -2.73 26.30 -1.74
N ALA A 416 -2.25 25.15 -1.27
CA ALA A 416 -3.09 24.18 -0.56
C ALA A 416 -3.57 24.71 0.79
N ALA A 417 -2.67 25.34 1.56
CA ALA A 417 -3.00 25.98 2.82
C ALA A 417 -4.01 27.13 2.65
N ARG A 418 -3.90 27.92 1.57
CA ARG A 418 -4.88 28.96 1.22
C ARG A 418 -6.21 28.38 0.75
N ALA A 419 -6.21 27.27 0.00
CA ALA A 419 -7.42 26.62 -0.46
C ALA A 419 -8.25 26.07 0.71
N ILE A 420 -7.60 25.38 1.66
CA ILE A 420 -8.26 24.88 2.87
C ILE A 420 -8.72 26.02 3.78
N GLN A 421 -7.94 27.11 3.88
CA GLN A 421 -8.35 28.33 4.58
C GLN A 421 -9.64 28.92 4.00
N ALA A 422 -9.71 29.09 2.68
CA ALA A 422 -10.88 29.62 2.01
C ALA A 422 -12.11 28.71 2.18
N LEU A 423 -11.92 27.39 2.06
CA LEU A 423 -12.98 26.42 2.31
C LEU A 423 -13.53 26.50 3.74
N PHE A 424 -12.65 26.54 4.74
CA PHE A 424 -13.07 26.64 6.15
C PHE A 424 -13.90 27.89 6.39
N LYS A 425 -13.51 29.02 5.79
CA LYS A 425 -14.28 30.27 5.83
C LYS A 425 -15.66 30.10 5.20
N GLU A 426 -15.75 29.55 3.99
CA GLU A 426 -17.02 29.38 3.26
C GLU A 426 -17.98 28.42 3.95
N LEU A 427 -17.46 27.38 4.61
CA LEU A 427 -18.26 26.41 5.38
C LEU A 427 -18.60 26.89 6.80
N GLY A 428 -18.06 28.05 7.23
CA GLY A 428 -18.25 28.59 8.58
C GLY A 428 -17.63 27.70 9.67
N LEU A 429 -16.44 27.16 9.38
CA LEU A 429 -15.61 26.35 10.27
C LEU A 429 -14.63 27.23 11.06
N PRO A 430 -13.94 26.69 12.09
CA PRO A 430 -13.03 27.46 12.91
C PRO A 430 -11.92 28.06 12.06
N SER A 431 -11.68 29.36 12.21
CA SER A 431 -10.82 30.11 11.30
C SER A 431 -9.43 29.48 11.15
N ILE A 432 -8.95 29.42 9.90
CA ILE A 432 -7.54 29.18 9.60
C ILE A 432 -6.89 30.56 9.40
N THR A 433 -5.91 30.91 10.22
CA THR A 433 -5.25 32.22 10.18
C THR A 433 -4.18 32.27 9.10
N ASP A 434 -3.76 33.48 8.73
CA ASP A 434 -2.62 33.67 7.83
C ASP A 434 -1.31 33.17 8.44
N GLU A 435 -1.19 33.16 9.77
CA GLU A 435 -0.04 32.58 10.49
C GLU A 435 0.02 31.06 10.31
N GLU A 436 -1.12 30.37 10.38
CA GLU A 436 -1.18 28.92 10.12
C GLU A 436 -0.86 28.61 8.66
N VAL A 437 -1.31 29.45 7.73
CA VAL A 437 -0.99 29.28 6.30
C VAL A 437 0.49 29.48 6.03
N GLU A 438 1.09 30.54 6.58
CA GLU A 438 2.53 30.80 6.46
C GLU A 438 3.33 29.66 7.10
N ALA A 439 2.96 29.22 8.30
CA ALA A 439 3.60 28.10 8.97
C ALA A 439 3.54 26.83 8.12
N ALA A 440 2.37 26.42 7.64
CA ALA A 440 2.23 25.22 6.81
C ALA A 440 3.02 25.30 5.49
N THR A 441 3.21 26.53 4.96
CA THR A 441 3.98 26.76 3.73
C THR A 441 5.45 26.35 3.89
N TYR A 442 6.05 26.62 5.06
CA TYR A 442 7.49 26.43 5.31
C TYR A 442 7.82 25.36 6.36
N ALA A 443 6.80 24.77 6.99
CA ALA A 443 6.97 23.76 8.03
C ALA A 443 7.69 22.51 7.49
N HIS A 444 8.55 21.93 8.33
CA HIS A 444 8.97 20.54 8.19
C HIS A 444 7.90 19.60 8.73
N GLY A 445 7.28 19.95 9.85
CA GLY A 445 6.14 19.20 10.40
C GLY A 445 5.40 19.94 11.52
N SER A 446 4.65 19.22 12.33
CA SER A 446 3.71 19.78 13.32
C SER A 446 4.35 20.56 14.45
N ARG A 447 5.67 20.43 14.62
CA ARG A 447 6.46 21.24 15.56
C ARG A 447 6.54 22.70 15.13
N ASP A 448 6.42 22.96 13.83
CA ASP A 448 6.47 24.30 13.24
C ASP A 448 5.07 24.93 13.10
N MET A 449 4.01 24.15 13.36
CA MET A 449 2.63 24.59 13.23
C MET A 449 2.10 25.27 14.51
N PRO A 450 1.34 26.37 14.40
CA PRO A 450 0.55 26.90 15.51
C PRO A 450 -0.44 25.86 16.06
N ALA A 451 -0.76 25.98 17.35
CA ALA A 451 -1.78 25.13 17.96
C ALA A 451 -3.18 25.58 17.54
N ARG A 452 -4.06 24.62 17.22
CA ARG A 452 -5.48 24.86 16.93
C ARG A 452 -6.35 24.61 18.15
N ASN A 453 -7.53 25.24 18.17
CA ASN A 453 -8.54 24.96 19.18
C ASN A 453 -9.26 23.64 18.85
N VAL A 454 -8.72 22.55 19.40
CA VAL A 454 -9.22 21.19 19.18
C VAL A 454 -10.72 21.07 19.49
N GLU A 455 -11.21 21.68 20.57
CA GLU A 455 -12.62 21.56 20.94
C GLU A 455 -13.56 22.19 19.89
N GLU A 456 -13.14 23.32 19.31
CA GLU A 456 -13.92 24.03 18.30
C GLU A 456 -13.94 23.28 16.96
N ASP A 457 -12.79 22.71 16.58
CA ASP A 457 -12.67 21.84 15.40
C ASP A 457 -13.58 20.61 15.56
N LEU A 458 -13.53 19.91 16.70
CA LEU A 458 -14.37 18.74 16.95
C LEU A 458 -15.87 19.05 16.94
N LYS A 459 -16.30 20.18 17.52
CA LYS A 459 -17.72 20.63 17.46
C LYS A 459 -18.15 20.93 16.03
N SER A 460 -17.25 21.48 15.22
CA SER A 460 -17.53 21.86 13.84
C SER A 460 -17.62 20.64 12.93
N ILE A 461 -16.75 19.64 13.13
CA ILE A 461 -16.83 18.34 12.44
C ILE A 461 -18.17 17.66 12.72
N GLU A 462 -18.58 17.60 13.99
CA GLU A 462 -19.86 17.01 14.37
C GLU A 462 -21.04 17.74 13.71
N LYS A 463 -21.00 19.07 13.67
CA LYS A 463 -22.00 19.90 12.98
C LYS A 463 -22.04 19.62 11.47
N LEU A 464 -20.90 19.39 10.84
CA LEU A 464 -20.82 19.03 9.41
C LEU A 464 -21.44 17.66 9.14
N LEU A 465 -21.08 16.65 9.93
CA LEU A 465 -21.64 15.30 9.81
C LEU A 465 -23.16 15.30 10.01
N ASN A 466 -23.65 16.03 11.01
CA ASN A 466 -25.09 16.15 11.28
C ASN A 466 -25.86 16.87 10.18
N LYS A 467 -25.20 17.74 9.40
CA LYS A 467 -25.79 18.38 8.21
C LYS A 467 -25.81 17.49 6.97
N GLY A 468 -25.11 16.36 6.99
CA GLY A 468 -24.97 15.49 5.82
C GLY A 468 -24.13 16.13 4.71
N ILE A 469 -23.03 16.81 5.08
CA ILE A 469 -22.12 17.42 4.11
C ILE A 469 -21.59 16.37 3.12
N THR A 470 -21.43 16.78 1.87
CA THR A 470 -20.87 15.95 0.79
C THR A 470 -19.70 16.64 0.10
N VAL A 471 -18.97 15.91 -0.74
CA VAL A 471 -17.92 16.50 -1.59
C VAL A 471 -18.43 17.65 -2.48
N LEU A 472 -19.71 17.67 -2.85
CA LEU A 472 -20.26 18.77 -3.66
C LEU A 472 -20.30 20.09 -2.88
N ASP A 473 -20.47 20.04 -1.56
CA ASP A 473 -20.39 21.22 -0.70
C ASP A 473 -18.94 21.72 -0.60
N ILE A 474 -17.97 20.79 -0.59
CA ILE A 474 -16.54 21.10 -0.64
C ILE A 474 -16.19 21.80 -1.97
N VAL A 475 -16.64 21.24 -3.10
CA VAL A 475 -16.44 21.81 -4.44
C VAL A 475 -17.05 23.21 -4.53
N LYS A 476 -18.27 23.41 -4.03
CA LYS A 476 -18.91 24.74 -3.98
C LYS A 476 -18.15 25.72 -3.09
N GLY A 477 -17.70 25.28 -1.92
CA GLY A 477 -16.92 26.09 -1.00
C GLY A 477 -15.58 26.54 -1.61
N LEU A 478 -14.85 25.63 -2.26
CA LEU A 478 -13.62 25.96 -2.99
C LEU A 478 -13.88 26.96 -4.12
N TYR A 479 -14.93 26.75 -4.92
CA TYR A 479 -15.28 27.64 -6.01
C TYR A 479 -15.63 29.05 -5.53
N SER A 480 -16.51 29.17 -4.52
CA SER A 480 -16.89 30.45 -3.91
C SER A 480 -15.70 31.13 -3.22
N GLY A 481 -14.79 30.34 -2.64
CA GLY A 481 -13.55 30.80 -2.03
C GLY A 481 -12.47 31.27 -3.02
N GLY A 482 -12.73 31.24 -4.32
CA GLY A 482 -11.82 31.70 -5.37
C GLY A 482 -10.85 30.65 -5.92
N PHE A 483 -11.00 29.38 -5.53
CA PHE A 483 -10.18 28.24 -5.97
C PHE A 483 -10.93 27.39 -6.99
N ALA A 484 -11.36 28.01 -8.09
CA ALA A 484 -12.17 27.35 -9.13
C ALA A 484 -11.45 26.16 -9.79
N ASP A 485 -10.13 26.25 -9.95
CA ASP A 485 -9.29 25.18 -10.48
C ASP A 485 -9.22 23.97 -9.52
N VAL A 486 -9.12 24.21 -8.22
CA VAL A 486 -9.13 23.15 -7.18
C VAL A 486 -10.52 22.54 -7.04
N ALA A 487 -11.57 23.35 -7.17
CA ALA A 487 -12.95 22.88 -7.20
C ALA A 487 -13.19 21.96 -8.41
N GLU A 488 -12.71 22.34 -9.58
CA GLU A 488 -12.80 21.54 -10.80
C GLU A 488 -12.02 20.22 -10.67
N SER A 489 -10.79 20.26 -10.16
CA SER A 489 -9.97 19.06 -9.98
C SER A 489 -10.58 18.08 -8.97
N THR A 490 -11.09 18.59 -7.84
CA THR A 490 -11.82 17.79 -6.84
C THR A 490 -13.09 17.17 -7.44
N LEU A 491 -13.84 17.94 -8.23
CA LEU A 491 -15.03 17.42 -8.91
C LEU A 491 -14.67 16.35 -9.95
N ASN A 492 -13.58 16.53 -10.69
CA ASN A 492 -13.13 15.56 -11.69
C ASN A 492 -12.66 14.24 -11.07
N MET A 493 -12.07 14.24 -9.87
CA MET A 493 -11.84 13.01 -9.12
C MET A 493 -13.15 12.29 -8.79
N PHE A 494 -14.16 13.03 -8.34
CA PHE A 494 -15.44 12.40 -8.00
C PHE A 494 -16.18 11.86 -9.24
N LYS A 495 -16.04 12.51 -10.40
CA LYS A 495 -16.60 12.01 -11.68
C LYS A 495 -16.04 10.64 -12.07
N GLN A 496 -14.84 10.26 -11.60
CA GLN A 496 -14.26 8.94 -11.90
C GLN A 496 -15.14 7.79 -11.40
N ARG A 497 -15.90 8.03 -10.33
CA ARG A 497 -16.86 7.05 -9.81
C ARG A 497 -18.02 6.76 -10.76
N LEU A 498 -18.38 7.73 -11.61
CA LEU A 498 -19.43 7.55 -12.61
C LEU A 498 -18.94 6.75 -13.82
N ILE A 499 -17.62 6.84 -14.10
CA ILE A 499 -16.99 6.20 -15.25
C ILE A 499 -16.63 4.75 -14.92
N GLY A 500 -16.02 4.52 -13.75
CA GLY A 500 -15.64 3.19 -13.28
C GLY A 500 -14.34 2.65 -13.86
N ASP A 501 -13.64 3.39 -14.74
CA ASP A 501 -12.39 2.93 -15.36
C ASP A 501 -11.29 2.61 -14.34
N TYR A 502 -11.22 3.37 -13.27
CA TYR A 502 -10.21 3.18 -12.21
C TYR A 502 -10.51 2.05 -11.21
N LEU A 503 -11.62 1.33 -11.40
CA LEU A 503 -11.92 0.12 -10.63
C LEU A 503 -11.07 -1.07 -11.07
N HIS A 504 -10.37 -0.95 -12.19
CA HIS A 504 -9.53 -2.02 -12.72
C HIS A 504 -8.21 -2.15 -11.94
N GLN A 505 -7.59 -3.30 -12.10
CA GLN A 505 -6.29 -3.64 -11.49
C GLN A 505 -5.25 -2.56 -11.76
N SER A 506 -4.55 -2.14 -10.70
CA SER A 506 -3.40 -1.23 -10.76
C SER A 506 -3.70 0.18 -11.27
N SER A 507 -4.97 0.60 -11.23
CA SER A 507 -5.39 1.89 -11.79
C SER A 507 -4.93 3.08 -10.95
N ILE A 508 -4.28 4.03 -11.63
CA ILE A 508 -3.98 5.40 -11.18
C ILE A 508 -4.39 6.40 -12.26
N PHE A 509 -4.17 7.70 -12.03
CA PHE A 509 -4.39 8.74 -13.04
C PHE A 509 -3.13 9.56 -13.34
N ASP A 510 -3.05 10.02 -14.59
CA ASP A 510 -2.23 11.18 -14.94
C ASP A 510 -2.89 12.51 -14.53
N GLU A 511 -2.22 13.63 -14.82
CA GLU A 511 -2.69 14.98 -14.50
C GLU A 511 -3.95 15.41 -15.28
N GLN A 512 -4.37 14.65 -16.28
CA GLN A 512 -5.55 14.89 -17.11
C GLN A 512 -6.68 13.91 -16.81
N TYR A 513 -6.58 13.12 -15.74
CA TYR A 513 -7.53 12.07 -15.36
C TYR A 513 -7.64 10.93 -16.38
N ASN A 514 -6.63 10.73 -17.23
CA ASN A 514 -6.57 9.50 -18.01
C ASN A 514 -6.14 8.37 -17.08
N VAL A 515 -6.94 7.30 -17.07
CA VAL A 515 -6.61 6.10 -16.28
C VAL A 515 -5.34 5.45 -16.82
N ILE A 516 -4.45 5.02 -15.94
CA ILE A 516 -3.30 4.17 -16.24
C ILE A 516 -3.42 2.94 -15.35
N SER A 517 -3.70 1.78 -15.93
CA SER A 517 -3.99 0.53 -15.21
C SER A 517 -3.32 -0.66 -15.88
N ALA A 518 -3.44 -1.84 -15.28
CA ALA A 518 -2.93 -3.08 -15.88
C ALA A 518 -3.65 -3.46 -17.19
N ILE A 519 -4.75 -2.78 -17.56
CA ILE A 519 -5.45 -3.00 -18.83
C ILE A 519 -4.76 -2.26 -19.99
N ASN A 520 -4.49 -0.96 -19.82
CA ASN A 520 -3.96 -0.11 -20.89
C ASN A 520 -2.45 0.18 -20.77
N ASP A 521 -1.86 -0.05 -19.60
CA ASP A 521 -0.42 -0.03 -19.33
C ASP A 521 0.01 -1.41 -18.80
N ARG A 522 -0.34 -2.45 -19.55
CA ARG A 522 -0.09 -3.84 -19.18
C ARG A 522 1.40 -4.18 -19.22
N ASN A 523 1.90 -4.84 -18.18
CA ASN A 523 3.27 -5.34 -18.20
C ASN A 523 3.47 -6.44 -19.26
N ASP A 524 4.55 -6.30 -20.04
CA ASP A 524 4.87 -7.13 -21.20
C ASP A 524 6.31 -7.70 -21.14
N TYR A 525 6.84 -7.88 -19.92
CA TYR A 525 8.21 -8.34 -19.74
C TYR A 525 8.41 -9.78 -20.23
N MET A 526 9.36 -9.94 -21.15
CA MET A 526 9.89 -11.17 -21.75
C MET A 526 11.43 -11.13 -21.80
N GLY A 527 12.06 -10.47 -20.81
CA GLY A 527 13.52 -10.33 -20.72
C GLY A 527 14.09 -9.01 -21.25
N PRO A 528 15.44 -8.92 -21.41
CA PRO A 528 16.11 -7.73 -21.92
C PRO A 528 15.52 -7.20 -23.23
N GLY A 529 15.30 -5.87 -23.31
CA GLY A 529 14.68 -5.22 -24.47
C GLY A 529 13.15 -5.15 -24.45
N THR A 530 12.50 -5.76 -23.46
CA THR A 530 11.05 -5.72 -23.25
C THR A 530 10.71 -5.20 -21.85
N GLY A 531 9.42 -5.09 -21.51
CA GLY A 531 8.95 -4.64 -20.21
C GLY A 531 9.07 -3.13 -20.01
N TYR A 532 8.82 -2.68 -18.79
CA TYR A 532 9.10 -1.30 -18.38
C TYR A 532 10.60 -0.99 -18.44
N ARG A 533 10.94 0.16 -18.99
CA ARG A 533 12.30 0.71 -19.03
C ARG A 533 12.23 2.19 -18.73
N VAL A 534 13.20 2.69 -17.99
CA VAL A 534 13.36 4.14 -17.78
C VAL A 534 13.86 4.77 -19.10
N GLU A 535 12.90 5.18 -19.92
CA GLU A 535 13.13 5.84 -21.20
C GLU A 535 13.70 7.25 -21.05
N ALA A 536 14.13 7.86 -22.16
CA ALA A 536 14.87 9.13 -22.17
C ALA A 536 14.18 10.24 -21.36
N LYS A 537 12.87 10.48 -21.56
CA LYS A 537 12.14 11.54 -20.87
C LYS A 537 12.12 11.33 -19.35
N LYS A 538 11.80 10.12 -18.89
CA LYS A 538 11.78 9.80 -17.46
C LYS A 538 13.19 9.81 -16.88
N TRP A 539 14.17 9.32 -17.63
CA TRP A 539 15.57 9.33 -17.23
C TRP A 539 16.13 10.74 -17.07
N ASP A 540 15.77 11.66 -17.96
CA ASP A 540 16.14 13.07 -17.87
C ASP A 540 15.56 13.74 -16.62
N GLU A 541 14.36 13.36 -16.22
CA GLU A 541 13.76 13.80 -14.95
C GLU A 541 14.52 13.25 -13.74
N LEU A 542 14.75 11.93 -13.68
CA LEU A 542 15.36 11.27 -12.52
C LEU A 542 16.82 11.69 -12.28
N LYS A 543 17.61 11.89 -13.35
CA LYS A 543 19.03 12.24 -13.20
C LYS A 543 19.25 13.72 -12.83
N ASN A 544 18.25 14.58 -12.98
CA ASN A 544 18.33 16.02 -12.77
C ASN A 544 18.05 16.41 -11.31
N VAL A 545 18.86 15.87 -10.38
CA VAL A 545 18.80 16.22 -8.95
C VAL A 545 19.36 17.62 -8.70
N ASN A 546 18.72 18.39 -7.81
CA ASN A 546 18.99 19.84 -7.67
C ASN A 546 20.39 20.18 -7.14
N PHE A 547 21.02 19.26 -6.42
CA PHE A 547 22.34 19.45 -5.79
C PHE A 547 23.49 18.84 -6.62
N ALA A 548 23.22 18.36 -7.84
CA ALA A 548 24.28 17.94 -8.75
C ALA A 548 25.05 19.16 -9.27
N LEU A 549 26.37 19.18 -9.05
CA LEU A 549 27.24 20.23 -9.57
C LEU A 549 27.54 20.02 -11.06
N GLU A 550 27.59 21.11 -11.82
CA GLU A 550 28.02 21.08 -13.22
C GLU A 550 29.56 21.03 -13.30
N PRO A 551 30.17 19.96 -13.87
CA PRO A 551 31.63 19.79 -13.81
C PRO A 551 32.46 20.91 -14.45
N HIS A 552 31.89 21.66 -15.38
CA HIS A 552 32.58 22.77 -16.07
C HIS A 552 32.52 24.11 -15.29
N LYS A 553 31.79 24.15 -14.16
CA LYS A 553 31.68 25.30 -13.25
C LYS A 553 32.50 25.12 -11.96
N ILE A 554 33.18 23.98 -11.81
CA ILE A 554 34.12 23.64 -10.74
C ILE A 554 35.53 23.73 -11.33
#